data_AF-A0A8R7QJQ1-F1
#
_entry.id   AF-A0A8R7QJQ1-F1
#
_cell.length_a   1.000
_cell.length_b   1.000
_cell.length_c   1.000
_cell.angle_alpha   90.00
_cell.angle_beta   90.00
_cell.angle_gamma   90.00
#
_symmetry.space_group_name_H-M   'P 1'
#
loop_
_entity.id
_entity.type
_entity.pdbx_description
1 polymer ?
#
loop_
_entity_poly.entity_id
_entity_poly.type
_entity_poly.pdbx_seq_one_letter_code
_entity_poly.pdbx_strand_id
1 'polypeptide(L)' 'PLRRVHYNPAAPALALAPALPHAAAGEGGGFYDPARVTQISWRPRAFLYSGFLSHAECDHLIKLVSCRSPDGFLLSAA' A
#
# COMPACT_ATOMS: atom_id res chain seq x y z
N PRO A 1 -19.24 21.08 21.20
CA PRO A 1 -18.92 21.68 19.89
C PRO A 1 -17.94 20.81 19.08
N LEU A 2 -18.47 19.80 18.38
CA LEU A 2 -17.70 18.94 17.46
C LEU A 2 -17.87 19.50 16.05
N ARG A 3 -16.80 20.05 15.45
CA ARG A 3 -16.82 20.48 14.05
C ARG A 3 -17.00 19.24 13.17
N ARG A 4 -18.20 19.12 12.61
CA ARG A 4 -18.52 18.17 11.54
C ARG A 4 -17.70 18.59 10.31
N VAL A 5 -16.60 17.89 10.04
CA VAL A 5 -15.93 18.02 8.74
C VAL A 5 -16.86 17.32 7.74
N HIS A 6 -17.74 18.10 7.13
CA HIS A 6 -18.50 17.66 5.97
C HIS A 6 -17.49 17.41 4.84
N TYR A 7 -17.27 16.13 4.50
CA TYR A 7 -16.66 15.77 3.23
C TYR A 7 -17.62 16.24 2.14
N ASN A 8 -17.17 17.16 1.28
CA ASN A 8 -17.91 17.62 0.12
C ASN A 8 -17.54 16.70 -1.07
N PRO A 9 -18.45 15.81 -1.53
CA PRO A 9 -18.15 14.90 -2.64
C PRO A 9 -18.11 15.61 -4.01
N ALA A 10 -18.26 16.93 -4.09
CA ALA A 10 -18.19 17.69 -5.33
C ALA A 10 -16.88 18.48 -5.44
N ALA A 11 -15.77 17.78 -5.73
CA ALA A 11 -14.59 18.40 -6.32
C ALA A 11 -14.57 18.02 -7.82
N PRO A 12 -14.63 18.98 -8.76
CA PRO A 12 -14.74 18.67 -10.17
C PRO A 12 -13.47 18.04 -10.70
N ALA A 13 -13.65 17.00 -11.50
CA ALA A 13 -12.63 16.37 -12.31
C ALA A 13 -11.99 17.40 -13.25
N LEU A 14 -10.73 17.76 -13.01
CA LEU A 14 -9.85 18.25 -14.06
C LEU A 14 -8.98 17.09 -14.52
N ALA A 15 -9.43 16.46 -15.60
CA ALA A 15 -8.60 15.61 -16.43
C ALA A 15 -7.57 16.46 -17.16
N LEU A 16 -6.31 16.03 -17.14
CA LEU A 16 -5.31 16.23 -18.19
C LEU A 16 -4.15 15.27 -17.89
N ALA A 17 -4.20 14.10 -18.53
CA ALA A 17 -3.04 13.24 -18.72
C ALA A 17 -2.53 13.44 -20.14
N PRO A 18 -1.20 13.34 -20.35
CA PRO A 18 -0.76 12.13 -21.02
C PRO A 18 0.41 11.42 -20.32
N ALA A 19 0.24 10.10 -20.28
CA ALA A 19 1.20 8.99 -20.26
C ALA A 19 2.71 9.30 -20.15
N LEU A 20 3.33 8.72 -19.13
CA LEU A 20 4.61 8.02 -19.24
C LEU A 20 4.69 6.96 -18.12
N PRO A 21 4.67 5.64 -18.42
CA PRO A 21 5.00 4.64 -17.43
C PRO A 21 6.52 4.68 -17.22
N HIS A 22 6.97 5.42 -16.20
CA HIS A 22 8.28 5.13 -15.63
C HIS A 22 8.14 3.84 -14.82
N ALA A 23 8.23 2.73 -15.53
CA ALA A 23 8.64 1.45 -14.98
C ALA A 23 10.08 1.61 -14.47
N ALA A 24 10.23 2.27 -13.32
CA ALA A 24 11.44 2.15 -12.51
C ALA A 24 11.37 0.79 -11.82
N ALA A 25 11.87 -0.22 -12.54
CA ALA A 25 12.24 -1.48 -11.96
C ALA A 25 13.31 -1.22 -10.89
N GLY A 26 12.97 -1.57 -9.65
CA GLY A 26 13.90 -1.99 -8.59
C GLY A 26 14.91 -0.98 -8.07
N GLU A 27 14.63 -0.37 -6.92
CA GLU A 27 15.45 -0.55 -5.72
C GLU A 27 14.74 0.06 -4.50
N GLY A 28 14.48 -0.79 -3.49
CA GLY A 28 14.20 -0.48 -2.08
C GLY A 28 13.29 0.70 -1.71
N GLY A 29 12.11 0.40 -1.18
CA GLY A 29 11.46 1.21 -0.13
C GLY A 29 11.22 2.68 -0.48
N GLY A 30 10.50 2.94 -1.57
CA GLY A 30 10.06 4.30 -1.90
C GLY A 30 9.16 4.91 -0.81
N PHE A 31 9.22 6.23 -0.67
CA PHE A 31 8.27 6.99 0.13
C PHE A 31 6.83 6.68 -0.34
N TYR A 32 5.96 6.31 0.59
CA TYR A 32 4.55 6.04 0.26
C TYR A 32 3.84 7.35 -0.10
N ASP A 33 2.97 7.31 -1.11
CA ASP A 33 2.22 8.49 -1.56
C ASP A 33 1.06 8.81 -0.59
N PRO A 34 1.10 9.95 0.14
CA PRO A 34 0.03 10.33 1.07
C PRO A 34 -1.29 10.62 0.35
N ALA A 35 -1.28 10.92 -0.96
CA ALA A 35 -2.50 11.12 -1.74
C ALA A 35 -3.30 9.84 -1.94
N ARG A 36 -2.70 8.66 -1.69
CA ARG A 36 -3.31 7.34 -1.86
C ARG A 36 -3.90 6.75 -0.57
N VAL A 37 -4.12 7.59 0.42
CA VAL A 37 -4.69 7.22 1.72
C VAL A 37 -6.19 7.44 1.71
N THR A 38 -6.96 6.38 1.98
CA THR A 38 -8.41 6.43 2.11
C THR A 38 -8.80 6.25 3.57
N GLN A 39 -9.50 7.22 4.13
CA GLN A 39 -10.07 7.05 5.47
C GLN A 39 -11.28 6.12 5.45
N ILE A 40 -11.26 5.06 6.28
CA ILE A 40 -12.35 4.08 6.39
C ILE A 40 -13.28 4.43 7.55
N SER A 41 -12.73 4.75 8.72
CA SER A 41 -13.54 5.05 9.90
C SER A 41 -12.78 5.95 10.87
N TRP A 42 -13.52 6.75 11.63
CA TRP A 42 -12.99 7.51 12.76
C TRP A 42 -13.06 6.73 14.07
N ARG A 43 -13.99 5.77 14.19
CA ARG A 43 -14.20 4.94 15.39
C ARG A 43 -14.63 3.52 14.99
N PRO A 44 -13.73 2.53 15.08
CA PRO A 44 -12.30 2.68 15.36
C PRO A 44 -11.60 3.52 14.30
N ARG A 45 -10.53 4.21 14.68
CA ARG A 45 -9.78 5.06 13.74
C ARG A 45 -9.02 4.18 12.76
N ALA A 46 -9.45 4.15 11.50
CA ALA A 46 -8.95 3.25 10.46
C ALA A 46 -8.74 3.99 9.14
N PHE A 47 -7.56 3.81 8.54
CA PHE A 47 -7.16 4.34 7.25
C PHE A 47 -6.53 3.23 6.42
N LEU A 48 -6.80 3.23 5.12
CA LEU A 48 -6.21 2.31 4.14
C LEU A 48 -5.16 3.06 3.32
N TYR A 49 -3.92 2.57 3.37
CA TYR A 49 -2.81 3.07 2.57
C TYR A 49 -2.65 2.18 1.34
N SER A 50 -3.06 2.69 0.18
CA SER A 50 -3.02 1.90 -1.05
C SER A 50 -1.59 1.81 -1.57
N GLY A 51 -1.15 0.60 -1.95
CA GLY A 51 0.21 0.35 -2.47
C GLY A 51 1.31 0.81 -1.52
N PHE A 52 1.12 0.59 -0.22
CA PHE A 52 2.11 0.89 0.82
C PHE A 52 3.36 0.02 0.70
N LEU A 53 3.19 -1.25 0.30
CA LEU A 53 4.28 -2.15 -0.07
C LEU A 53 4.19 -2.48 -1.56
N SER A 54 5.34 -2.53 -2.21
CA SER A 54 5.47 -3.09 -3.54
C SER A 54 5.38 -4.62 -3.51
N HIS A 55 5.09 -5.24 -4.65
CA HIS A 55 5.04 -6.71 -4.76
C HIS A 55 6.37 -7.37 -4.35
N ALA A 56 7.50 -6.78 -4.75
CA ALA A 56 8.83 -7.30 -4.41
C ALA A 56 9.11 -7.27 -2.89
N GLU A 57 8.66 -6.23 -2.19
CA GLU A 57 8.78 -6.14 -0.73
C GLU A 57 7.90 -7.17 -0.02
N CYS A 58 6.67 -7.38 -0.51
CA CYS A 58 5.79 -8.44 -0.02
C CYS A 58 6.45 -9.82 -0.19
N ASP A 59 6.98 -10.12 -1.38
CA ASP A 59 7.65 -11.39 -1.66
C ASP A 59 8.88 -11.60 -0.77
N HIS A 60 9.65 -10.54 -0.52
CA HIS A 60 10.79 -10.58 0.38
C HIS A 60 10.37 -10.89 1.83
N LEU A 61 9.31 -10.24 2.34
CA LEU A 61 8.79 -10.50 3.69
C LEU A 61 8.26 -11.93 3.82
N ILE A 62 7.56 -12.44 2.80
CA ILE A 62 7.08 -13.83 2.77
C ILE A 62 8.26 -14.79 2.83
N LYS A 63 9.27 -14.61 1.96
CA LYS A 63 10.49 -15.45 1.96
C LYS A 63 11.18 -15.46 3.32
N LEU A 64 11.34 -14.29 3.95
CA LEU A 64 11.96 -14.19 5.27
C LEU A 64 11.21 -14.99 6.35
N VAL A 65 9.87 -14.90 6.37
CA VAL A 65 9.05 -15.61 7.36
C VAL A 65 9.00 -17.10 7.07
N SER A 66 8.87 -17.49 5.80
CA SER A 66 8.88 -18.91 5.39
C SER A 66 10.22 -19.58 5.70
N CYS A 67 11.35 -18.90 5.52
CA CYS A 67 12.65 -19.42 5.93
C CYS A 67 12.82 -19.56 7.45
N ARG A 68 12.04 -18.83 8.24
CA ARG A 68 12.15 -18.80 9.71
C ARG A 68 11.16 -19.75 10.41
N SER A 69 10.13 -20.23 9.71
CA SER A 69 9.19 -21.18 10.32
C SER A 69 9.82 -22.58 10.41
N PRO A 70 9.86 -23.21 11.60
CA PRO A 70 10.35 -24.58 11.75
C PRO A 70 9.53 -25.61 10.96
N ASP A 71 8.31 -25.27 10.54
CA ASP A 71 7.43 -26.15 9.76
C ASP A 71 7.72 -26.12 8.24
N GLY A 72 8.64 -25.26 7.78
CA GLY A 72 8.93 -25.00 6.36
C GLY A 72 10.17 -25.70 5.78
N PHE A 73 10.95 -26.43 6.58
CA PHE A 73 12.19 -27.07 6.09
C PHE A 73 11.96 -28.29 5.19
N LEU A 74 10.73 -28.82 5.09
CA LEU A 74 10.45 -30.06 4.34
C LEU A 74 10.04 -29.87 2.87
N LEU A 75 9.85 -28.64 2.36
CA LEU A 75 9.41 -28.43 0.97
C LEU A 75 10.54 -28.15 -0.03
N SER A 76 11.82 -28.13 0.40
CA SER A 76 12.96 -27.86 -0.50
C SER A 76 13.93 -29.05 -0.63
N ALA A 77 13.62 -30.22 -0.08
CA ALA A 77 14.47 -31.40 -0.12
C ALA A 77 13.86 -32.61 -0.86
N ALA A 78 12.78 -32.42 -1.63
CA ALA A 78 12.15 -33.45 -2.46
C ALA A 78 12.23 -33.07 -3.95
#